data_AF-A0A443JYV8-F1
#
_entry.id   AF-A0A443JYV8-F1
#
_cell.length_a   1.000
_cell.length_b   1.000
_cell.length_c   1.000
_cell.angle_alpha   90.00
_cell.angle_beta   90.00
_cell.angle_gamma   90.00
#
_symmetry.space_group_name_H-M   'P 1'
#
loop_
_entity.id
_entity.type
_entity.pdbx_description
1 polymer ?
#
loop_
_entity_poly.entity_id
_entity_poly.type
_entity_poly.pdbx_seq_one_letter_code
_entity_poly.pdbx_strand_id
1 'polypeptide(L)'
;MTSQLPSLTAALEAVERVLNAETGDLRALAEIAGVLPENLFMRADLTKIDLRGQDISFLLPLHTQFERAILTDTQRREFRRAQREEVRFRGRRRIRDLRIELIKRFIADYGSNPPLLLDVERDAPLTPSKLESALLTPMVHRYRADVALDAEYTDGALRLLVPWVAAGHFPFFHSLFALMSEIRSPVGQNTAVILAEHYAEPFGVALGALIGAFYPTPELDRYWIVRPDPVERLAAAQQIGTARPVHVYAVTKSVELSQGWAEVLKFLTGLPFECDTEQAERIALALTRKSWPPSQTRGILEARVQPKVRNAIFRHLLAGGVEQRVAEVIRWLDNNRGAAGALSLENAFLHIRDFGLGLRLAYDISPHLADNQLKVIDHALAALAYTKTDREALDTFRRSRPGYATTRSDPRAKKRY
;
A
#
# COMPACT_ATOMS: atom_id res chain seq x y z
N MET A 1 -20.27 -17.98 -48.72
CA MET A 1 -21.28 -19.05 -48.63
C MET A 1 -22.30 -18.63 -47.59
N THR A 2 -23.53 -18.42 -48.02
CA THR A 2 -24.68 -17.95 -47.25
C THR A 2 -25.04 -18.95 -46.15
N SER A 3 -24.93 -18.56 -44.87
CA SER A 3 -25.50 -19.34 -43.77
C SER A 3 -27.02 -19.26 -43.86
N GLN A 4 -27.64 -20.30 -44.42
CA GLN A 4 -29.07 -20.49 -44.29
C GLN A 4 -29.35 -20.74 -42.81
N LEU A 5 -29.93 -19.74 -42.15
CA LEU A 5 -30.63 -19.96 -40.89
C LEU A 5 -31.65 -21.07 -41.15
N PRO A 6 -31.70 -22.13 -40.33
CA PRO A 6 -32.75 -23.14 -40.45
C PRO A 6 -34.11 -22.45 -40.42
N SER A 7 -35.06 -22.91 -41.25
CA SER A 7 -36.44 -22.45 -41.11
C SER A 7 -36.87 -22.68 -39.65
N LEU A 8 -37.65 -21.75 -39.10
CA LEU A 8 -38.15 -21.84 -37.72
C LEU A 8 -38.74 -23.24 -37.41
N THR A 9 -39.37 -23.84 -38.41
CA THR A 9 -39.90 -25.22 -38.40
C THR A 9 -38.82 -26.26 -38.14
N ALA A 10 -37.70 -26.22 -38.86
CA ALA A 10 -36.59 -27.16 -38.68
C ALA A 10 -35.90 -27.01 -37.30
N ALA A 11 -35.86 -25.79 -36.77
CA ALA A 11 -35.34 -25.53 -35.43
C ALA A 11 -36.25 -26.10 -34.34
N LEU A 12 -37.58 -25.98 -34.49
CA LEU A 12 -38.56 -26.54 -33.56
C LEU A 12 -38.56 -28.07 -33.58
N GLU A 13 -38.48 -28.70 -34.76
CA GLU A 13 -38.37 -30.16 -34.91
C GLU A 13 -37.08 -30.74 -34.31
N ALA A 14 -35.98 -29.98 -34.33
CA ALA A 14 -34.74 -30.40 -33.68
C ALA A 14 -34.86 -30.35 -32.14
N VAL A 15 -35.50 -29.30 -31.60
CA VAL A 15 -35.77 -29.16 -30.17
C VAL A 15 -36.70 -30.26 -29.67
N GLU A 16 -37.75 -30.58 -30.42
CA GLU A 16 -38.70 -31.64 -30.05
C GLU A 16 -38.05 -33.03 -30.05
N ARG A 17 -37.12 -33.31 -30.98
CA ARG A 17 -36.32 -34.54 -30.98
C ARG A 17 -35.37 -34.65 -29.78
N VAL A 18 -34.75 -33.54 -29.38
CA VAL A 18 -33.89 -33.49 -28.19
C VAL A 18 -34.68 -33.70 -26.91
N LEU A 19 -35.87 -33.09 -26.79
CA LEU A 19 -36.72 -33.21 -25.61
C LEU A 19 -37.32 -34.62 -25.43
N ASN A 20 -37.49 -35.36 -26.52
CA ASN A 20 -38.00 -36.73 -26.51
C ASN A 20 -36.89 -37.80 -26.47
N ALA A 21 -35.62 -37.40 -26.38
CA ALA A 21 -34.51 -38.35 -26.34
C ALA A 21 -34.34 -38.95 -24.94
N GLU A 22 -34.21 -40.28 -24.85
CA GLU A 22 -33.99 -41.00 -23.58
C GLU A 22 -32.53 -40.94 -23.08
N THR A 23 -31.69 -40.06 -23.64
CA THR A 23 -30.27 -39.92 -23.30
C THR A 23 -29.93 -38.53 -22.77
N GLY A 24 -29.08 -38.47 -21.75
CA GLY A 24 -28.48 -37.23 -21.23
C GLY A 24 -27.11 -36.91 -21.85
N ASP A 25 -26.60 -37.72 -22.78
CA ASP A 25 -25.29 -37.51 -23.40
C ASP A 25 -25.33 -36.35 -24.40
N LEU A 26 -24.58 -35.29 -24.11
CA LEU A 26 -24.43 -34.08 -24.92
C LEU A 26 -24.01 -34.33 -26.37
N ARG A 27 -23.17 -35.34 -26.64
CA ARG A 27 -22.78 -35.66 -28.03
C ARG A 27 -23.92 -36.33 -28.77
N ALA A 28 -24.63 -37.26 -28.11
CA ALA A 28 -25.80 -37.91 -28.68
C ALA A 28 -26.94 -36.91 -28.92
N LEU A 29 -27.20 -35.99 -27.99
CA LEU A 29 -28.19 -34.93 -28.15
C LEU A 29 -27.82 -33.95 -29.28
N ALA A 30 -26.53 -33.66 -29.46
CA ALA A 30 -26.02 -32.84 -30.55
C ALA A 30 -26.13 -33.48 -31.93
N GLU A 31 -25.87 -34.77 -31.99
CA GLU A 31 -26.07 -35.58 -33.18
C GLU A 31 -27.56 -35.68 -33.55
N ILE A 32 -28.45 -35.90 -32.56
CA ILE A 32 -29.91 -35.91 -32.74
C ILE A 32 -30.43 -34.56 -33.26
N ALA A 33 -29.85 -33.46 -32.78
CA ALA A 33 -30.19 -32.09 -33.20
C ALA A 33 -29.51 -31.65 -34.51
N GLY A 34 -28.52 -32.40 -35.02
CA GLY A 34 -27.76 -32.04 -36.20
C GLY A 34 -26.89 -30.77 -36.03
N VAL A 35 -26.42 -30.49 -34.81
CA VAL A 35 -25.57 -29.31 -34.51
C VAL A 35 -24.30 -29.71 -33.77
N LEU A 36 -23.27 -28.86 -33.80
CA LEU A 36 -22.10 -29.05 -32.94
C LEU A 36 -22.52 -29.00 -31.45
N PRO A 37 -21.97 -29.86 -30.57
CA PRO A 37 -22.36 -29.90 -29.15
C PRO A 37 -22.27 -28.54 -28.43
N GLU A 38 -21.28 -27.73 -28.80
CA GLU A 38 -21.08 -26.37 -28.26
C GLU A 38 -22.21 -25.40 -28.64
N ASN A 39 -22.90 -25.64 -29.76
CA ASN A 39 -23.96 -24.77 -30.27
C ASN A 39 -25.35 -25.13 -29.73
N LEU A 40 -25.51 -26.32 -29.14
CA LEU A 40 -26.82 -26.81 -28.70
C LEU A 40 -27.41 -25.97 -27.55
N PHE A 41 -26.56 -25.36 -26.73
CA PHE A 41 -27.00 -24.62 -25.54
C PHE A 41 -26.45 -23.19 -25.42
N MET A 42 -25.42 -22.78 -26.17
CA MET A 42 -24.92 -21.39 -26.12
C MET A 42 -25.96 -20.33 -26.52
N ARG A 43 -27.07 -20.73 -27.14
CA ARG A 43 -28.19 -19.85 -27.55
C ARG A 43 -29.57 -20.38 -27.17
N ALA A 44 -29.66 -21.45 -26.38
CA ALA A 44 -30.95 -21.98 -25.97
C ALA A 44 -31.62 -20.96 -25.03
N ASP A 45 -32.75 -20.41 -25.45
CA ASP A 45 -33.60 -19.62 -24.56
C ASP A 45 -34.30 -20.58 -23.60
N LEU A 46 -33.74 -20.74 -22.41
CA LEU A 46 -34.29 -21.60 -21.35
C LEU A 46 -35.42 -20.92 -20.56
N THR A 47 -35.95 -19.80 -21.06
CA THR A 47 -37.08 -19.11 -20.45
C THR A 47 -38.26 -20.07 -20.31
N LYS A 48 -38.73 -20.25 -19.07
CA LYS A 48 -39.85 -21.13 -18.66
C LYS A 48 -39.55 -22.64 -18.59
N ILE A 49 -38.29 -23.07 -18.74
CA ILE A 49 -37.93 -24.47 -18.47
C ILE A 49 -37.73 -24.67 -16.96
N ASP A 50 -38.38 -25.69 -16.41
CA ASP A 50 -38.24 -26.10 -15.02
C ASP A 50 -37.14 -27.13 -14.86
N LEU A 51 -36.03 -26.71 -14.24
CA LEU A 51 -34.85 -27.53 -13.99
C LEU A 51 -34.71 -27.87 -12.50
N ARG A 52 -35.76 -27.65 -11.69
CA ARG A 52 -35.70 -27.94 -10.25
C ARG A 52 -35.51 -29.44 -10.01
N GLY A 53 -34.53 -29.78 -9.17
CA GLY A 53 -34.23 -31.17 -8.79
C GLY A 53 -33.48 -31.98 -9.86
N GLN A 54 -33.19 -31.39 -11.02
CA GLN A 54 -32.34 -32.01 -12.05
C GLN A 54 -30.86 -31.73 -11.77
N ASP A 55 -29.99 -32.69 -12.09
CA ASP A 55 -28.55 -32.43 -12.13
C ASP A 55 -28.23 -31.52 -13.32
N ILE A 56 -27.73 -30.34 -13.03
CA ILE A 56 -27.41 -29.30 -14.02
C ILE A 56 -25.91 -29.00 -14.04
N SER A 57 -25.09 -29.83 -13.40
CA SER A 57 -23.64 -29.62 -13.29
C SER A 57 -22.97 -29.54 -14.67
N PHE A 58 -23.50 -30.27 -15.66
CA PHE A 58 -23.03 -30.27 -17.04
C PHE A 58 -23.27 -28.94 -17.77
N LEU A 59 -24.18 -28.10 -17.28
CA LEU A 59 -24.51 -26.80 -17.84
C LEU A 59 -23.63 -25.67 -17.29
N LEU A 60 -23.01 -25.85 -16.12
CA LEU A 60 -22.15 -24.86 -15.47
C LEU A 60 -20.94 -24.43 -16.33
N PRO A 61 -20.23 -25.35 -17.02
CA PRO A 61 -19.10 -24.99 -17.89
C PRO A 61 -19.52 -24.34 -19.21
N LEU A 62 -20.81 -24.41 -19.58
CA LEU A 62 -21.32 -23.92 -20.88
C LEU A 62 -21.69 -22.44 -20.85
N HIS A 63 -21.65 -21.80 -19.68
CA HIS A 63 -21.79 -20.34 -19.52
C HIS A 63 -23.05 -19.73 -20.16
N THR A 64 -24.13 -20.50 -20.28
CA THR A 64 -25.35 -20.05 -20.95
C THR A 64 -26.18 -19.10 -20.05
N GLN A 65 -27.12 -18.37 -20.64
CA GLN A 65 -27.91 -17.36 -19.92
C GLN A 65 -29.07 -18.01 -19.14
N PHE A 66 -28.81 -18.48 -17.91
CA PHE A 66 -29.78 -19.15 -17.04
C PHE A 66 -30.69 -18.22 -16.22
N GLU A 67 -30.58 -16.90 -16.39
CA GLU A 67 -31.31 -15.93 -15.56
C GLU A 67 -32.84 -16.09 -15.63
N ARG A 68 -33.34 -16.72 -16.70
CA ARG A 68 -34.77 -16.92 -16.99
C ARG A 68 -35.28 -18.35 -16.79
N ALA A 69 -34.43 -19.29 -16.37
CA ALA A 69 -34.84 -20.67 -16.04
C ALA A 69 -35.47 -20.76 -14.64
N ILE A 70 -36.38 -21.72 -14.42
CA ILE A 70 -36.93 -22.01 -13.09
C ILE A 70 -35.95 -22.96 -12.39
N LEU A 71 -35.26 -22.44 -11.38
CA LEU A 71 -34.18 -23.10 -10.66
C LEU A 71 -34.40 -23.01 -9.15
N THR A 72 -33.91 -24.00 -8.40
CA THR A 72 -33.80 -23.91 -6.93
C THR A 72 -32.77 -22.86 -6.51
N ASP A 73 -32.83 -22.39 -5.25
CA ASP A 73 -31.86 -21.42 -4.73
C ASP A 73 -30.41 -21.95 -4.70
N THR A 74 -30.23 -23.26 -4.51
CA THR A 74 -28.91 -23.90 -4.55
C THR A 74 -28.34 -23.89 -5.98
N GLN A 75 -29.13 -24.33 -6.96
CA GLN A 75 -28.76 -24.28 -8.38
C GLN A 75 -28.47 -22.85 -8.87
N ARG A 76 -29.27 -21.85 -8.44
CA ARG A 76 -29.01 -20.42 -8.72
C ARG A 76 -27.67 -19.94 -8.15
N ARG A 77 -27.30 -20.39 -6.95
CA ARG A 77 -26.01 -20.06 -6.34
C ARG A 77 -24.84 -20.66 -7.11
N GLU A 78 -24.97 -21.90 -7.56
CA GLU A 78 -23.95 -22.59 -8.36
C GLU A 78 -23.72 -21.90 -9.71
N PHE A 79 -24.78 -21.51 -10.43
CA PHE A 79 -24.63 -20.75 -11.67
C PHE A 79 -23.98 -19.39 -11.47
N ARG A 80 -24.42 -18.62 -10.46
CA ARG A 80 -23.80 -17.32 -10.14
C ARG A 80 -22.32 -17.49 -9.79
N ARG A 81 -21.96 -18.60 -9.13
CA ARG A 81 -20.56 -18.92 -8.84
C ARG A 81 -19.78 -19.23 -10.13
N ALA A 82 -20.31 -20.10 -11.00
CA ALA A 82 -19.69 -20.45 -12.27
C ALA A 82 -19.51 -19.22 -13.20
N GLN A 83 -20.50 -18.33 -13.28
CA GLN A 83 -20.39 -17.06 -14.02
C GLN A 83 -19.31 -16.14 -13.44
N ARG A 84 -19.21 -16.02 -12.11
CA ARG A 84 -18.14 -15.22 -11.47
C ARG A 84 -16.76 -15.82 -11.74
N GLU A 85 -16.64 -17.15 -11.72
CA GLU A 85 -15.41 -17.86 -12.04
C GLU A 85 -15.02 -17.65 -13.50
N GLU A 86 -15.97 -17.64 -14.43
CA GLU A 86 -15.73 -17.32 -15.84
C GLU A 86 -15.25 -15.88 -16.06
N VAL A 87 -15.92 -14.89 -15.46
CA VAL A 87 -15.50 -13.48 -15.56
C VAL A 87 -14.08 -13.31 -15.03
N ARG A 88 -13.75 -13.98 -13.92
CA ARG A 88 -12.39 -14.02 -13.38
C ARG A 88 -11.41 -14.69 -14.34
N PHE A 89 -11.77 -15.83 -14.94
CA PHE A 89 -10.94 -16.55 -15.90
C PHE A 89 -10.67 -15.72 -17.17
N ARG A 90 -11.69 -15.10 -17.76
CA ARG A 90 -11.55 -14.19 -18.91
C ARG A 90 -10.65 -13.00 -18.56
N GLY A 91 -10.83 -12.42 -17.36
CA GLY A 91 -9.97 -11.36 -16.85
C GLY A 91 -8.51 -11.78 -16.72
N ARG A 92 -8.24 -12.94 -16.12
CA ARG A 92 -6.88 -13.50 -15.98
C ARG A 92 -6.24 -13.80 -17.33
N ARG A 93 -7.00 -14.38 -18.27
CA ARG A 93 -6.53 -14.63 -19.66
C ARG A 93 -6.10 -13.33 -20.32
N ARG A 94 -6.92 -12.28 -20.26
CA ARG A 94 -6.60 -10.96 -20.83
C ARG A 94 -5.34 -10.35 -20.20
N ILE A 95 -5.20 -10.42 -18.88
CA ILE A 95 -4.00 -9.95 -18.18
C ILE A 95 -2.76 -10.72 -18.62
N ARG A 96 -2.83 -12.05 -18.71
CA ARG A 96 -1.72 -12.88 -19.18
C ARG A 96 -1.33 -12.53 -20.61
N ASP A 97 -2.30 -12.40 -21.51
CA ASP A 97 -2.03 -12.08 -22.91
C ASP A 97 -1.38 -10.70 -23.05
N LEU A 98 -1.81 -9.69 -22.26
CA LEU A 98 -1.13 -8.39 -22.18
C LEU A 98 0.32 -8.50 -21.70
N ARG A 99 0.59 -9.29 -20.65
CA ARG A 99 1.96 -9.52 -20.15
C ARG A 99 2.84 -10.17 -21.20
N ILE A 100 2.32 -11.15 -21.92
CA ILE A 100 3.02 -11.82 -23.02
C ILE A 100 3.40 -10.81 -24.11
N GLU A 101 2.49 -9.94 -24.51
CA GLU A 101 2.77 -8.92 -25.53
C GLU A 101 3.83 -7.91 -25.07
N LEU A 102 3.81 -7.49 -23.80
CA LEU A 102 4.86 -6.63 -23.24
C LEU A 102 6.24 -7.30 -23.27
N ILE A 103 6.32 -8.57 -22.88
CA ILE A 103 7.57 -9.35 -22.92
C ILE A 103 8.08 -9.50 -24.35
N LYS A 104 7.20 -9.86 -25.29
CA LYS A 104 7.58 -9.98 -26.72
C LYS A 104 8.13 -8.68 -27.27
N ARG A 105 7.49 -7.55 -26.96
CA ARG A 105 7.96 -6.22 -27.38
C ARG A 105 9.35 -5.93 -26.82
N PHE A 106 9.57 -6.16 -25.53
CA PHE A 106 10.88 -5.98 -24.91
C PHE A 106 11.98 -6.83 -25.61
N ILE A 107 11.68 -8.09 -25.93
CA ILE A 107 12.63 -8.99 -26.62
C ILE A 107 12.92 -8.51 -28.04
N ALA A 108 11.90 -8.05 -28.77
CA ALA A 108 12.04 -7.51 -30.11
C ALA A 108 12.87 -6.21 -30.12
N ASP A 109 12.63 -5.33 -29.15
CA ASP A 109 13.39 -4.08 -28.98
C ASP A 109 14.86 -4.39 -28.67
N TYR A 110 15.13 -5.36 -27.80
CA TYR A 110 16.50 -5.85 -27.54
C TYR A 110 17.15 -6.43 -28.81
N GLY A 111 16.44 -7.28 -29.55
CA GLY A 111 16.97 -7.90 -30.76
C GLY A 111 17.28 -6.91 -31.89
N SER A 112 16.61 -5.76 -31.91
CA SER A 112 16.82 -4.72 -32.91
C SER A 112 18.10 -3.91 -32.69
N ASN A 113 18.56 -3.80 -31.44
CA ASN A 113 19.81 -3.12 -31.09
C ASN A 113 20.43 -3.72 -29.81
N PRO A 114 20.96 -4.96 -29.86
CA PRO A 114 21.40 -5.64 -28.67
C PRO A 114 22.71 -5.03 -28.16
N PRO A 115 22.78 -4.56 -26.90
CA PRO A 115 24.06 -4.26 -26.30
C PRO A 115 24.91 -5.54 -26.24
N LEU A 116 26.23 -5.39 -26.36
CA LEU A 116 27.14 -6.52 -26.20
C LEU A 116 27.19 -6.92 -24.72
N LEU A 117 26.32 -7.85 -24.35
CA LEU A 117 26.24 -8.45 -23.04
C LEU A 117 26.81 -9.86 -23.10
N LEU A 118 28.02 -10.06 -22.57
CA LEU A 118 28.71 -11.35 -22.58
C LEU A 118 28.59 -12.04 -21.23
N ASP A 119 28.32 -13.33 -21.26
CA ASP A 119 28.52 -14.23 -20.13
C ASP A 119 30.03 -14.28 -19.86
N VAL A 120 30.44 -13.76 -18.70
CA VAL A 120 31.86 -13.61 -18.36
C VAL A 120 32.57 -14.96 -18.24
N GLU A 121 31.85 -16.03 -17.90
CA GLU A 121 32.44 -17.36 -17.75
C GLU A 121 32.54 -18.11 -19.08
N ARG A 122 31.61 -17.87 -20.00
CA ARG A 122 31.43 -18.69 -21.22
C ARG A 122 31.66 -17.94 -22.52
N ASP A 123 31.94 -16.65 -22.45
CA ASP A 123 32.07 -15.73 -23.58
C ASP A 123 30.86 -15.82 -24.54
N ALA A 124 29.67 -16.03 -23.96
CA ALA A 124 28.43 -16.26 -24.70
C ALA A 124 27.52 -15.02 -24.64
N PRO A 125 27.11 -14.44 -25.78
CA PRO A 125 26.26 -13.25 -25.76
C PRO A 125 24.85 -13.57 -25.26
N LEU A 126 24.22 -12.61 -24.61
CA LEU A 126 22.80 -12.66 -24.30
C LEU A 126 22.00 -12.52 -25.60
N THR A 127 21.36 -13.60 -26.04
CA THR A 127 20.57 -13.63 -27.28
C THR A 127 19.07 -13.45 -27.00
N PRO A 128 18.27 -13.02 -27.99
CA PRO A 128 16.82 -12.99 -27.87
C PRO A 128 16.22 -14.33 -27.42
N SER A 129 16.74 -15.45 -27.92
CA SER A 129 16.28 -16.79 -27.52
C SER A 129 16.52 -17.10 -26.02
N LYS A 130 17.61 -16.57 -25.43
CA LYS A 130 17.84 -16.67 -23.99
C LYS A 130 16.85 -15.83 -23.20
N LEU A 131 16.53 -14.62 -23.68
CA LEU A 131 15.49 -13.78 -23.07
C LEU A 131 14.10 -14.42 -23.18
N GLU A 132 13.76 -15.03 -24.32
CA GLU A 132 12.52 -15.80 -24.48
C GLU A 132 12.44 -16.93 -23.46
N SER A 133 13.54 -17.69 -23.33
CA SER A 133 13.62 -18.80 -22.39
C SER A 133 13.46 -18.34 -20.93
N ALA A 134 14.00 -17.17 -20.58
CA ALA A 134 13.92 -16.63 -19.22
C ALA A 134 12.58 -15.96 -18.89
N LEU A 135 11.99 -15.22 -19.83
CA LEU A 135 10.85 -14.35 -19.57
C LEU A 135 9.53 -14.89 -20.16
N LEU A 136 9.57 -15.41 -21.39
CA LEU A 136 8.36 -15.75 -22.14
C LEU A 136 7.95 -17.22 -21.95
N THR A 137 8.90 -18.16 -22.06
CA THR A 137 8.64 -19.60 -21.92
C THR A 137 7.95 -19.94 -20.60
N PRO A 138 8.35 -19.42 -19.43
CA PRO A 138 7.62 -19.68 -18.18
C PRO A 138 6.19 -19.15 -18.22
N MET A 139 5.97 -17.96 -18.80
CA MET A 139 4.64 -17.34 -18.90
C MET A 139 3.69 -18.18 -19.77
N VAL A 140 4.19 -18.79 -20.85
CA VAL A 140 3.39 -19.60 -21.77
C VAL A 140 3.12 -21.01 -21.23
N HIS A 141 4.13 -21.66 -20.67
CA HIS A 141 4.03 -23.08 -20.30
C HIS A 141 3.57 -23.32 -18.85
N ARG A 142 4.00 -22.48 -17.91
CA ARG A 142 3.73 -22.64 -16.48
C ARG A 142 2.51 -21.83 -16.03
N TYR A 143 2.40 -20.57 -16.45
CA TYR A 143 1.33 -19.67 -16.02
C TYR A 143 0.16 -19.66 -17.03
N ARG A 144 -0.58 -20.77 -17.07
CA ARG A 144 -1.84 -20.88 -17.83
C ARG A 144 -2.87 -19.84 -17.34
N ALA A 145 -3.93 -19.60 -18.13
CA ALA A 145 -4.90 -18.51 -17.87
C ALA A 145 -5.62 -18.60 -16.51
N ASP A 146 -5.60 -19.77 -15.87
CA ASP A 146 -6.12 -20.06 -14.55
C ASP A 146 -5.12 -19.83 -13.41
N VAL A 147 -3.82 -19.78 -13.70
CA VAL A 147 -2.75 -19.68 -12.70
C VAL A 147 -2.32 -18.23 -12.50
N ALA A 148 -2.32 -17.76 -11.25
CA ALA A 148 -1.81 -16.44 -10.93
C ALA A 148 -0.28 -16.41 -11.02
N LEU A 149 0.27 -15.30 -11.50
CA LEU A 149 1.71 -15.06 -11.45
C LEU A 149 2.14 -14.95 -9.98
N ASP A 150 3.26 -15.55 -9.63
CA ASP A 150 3.82 -15.59 -8.28
C ASP A 150 5.30 -15.17 -8.27
N ALA A 151 5.94 -15.17 -7.10
CA ALA A 151 7.32 -14.74 -6.94
C ALA A 151 8.33 -15.67 -7.65
N GLU A 152 7.99 -16.94 -7.86
CA GLU A 152 8.89 -17.90 -8.51
C GLU A 152 9.18 -17.53 -9.95
N TYR A 153 8.24 -16.86 -10.63
CA TYR A 153 8.49 -16.32 -11.96
C TYR A 153 9.63 -15.29 -11.94
N THR A 154 9.58 -14.32 -11.01
CA THR A 154 10.60 -13.29 -10.86
C THR A 154 11.95 -13.89 -10.49
N ASP A 155 11.95 -14.81 -9.52
CA ASP A 155 13.16 -15.49 -9.06
C ASP A 155 13.81 -16.29 -10.20
N GLY A 156 13.02 -17.04 -10.95
CA GLY A 156 13.49 -17.83 -12.09
C GLY A 156 14.07 -16.96 -13.20
N ALA A 157 13.38 -15.88 -13.57
CA ALA A 157 13.85 -14.94 -14.57
C ALA A 157 15.19 -14.30 -14.17
N LEU A 158 15.30 -13.79 -12.94
CA LEU A 158 16.53 -13.15 -12.47
C LEU A 158 17.70 -14.13 -12.37
N ARG A 159 17.45 -15.36 -11.90
CA ARG A 159 18.46 -16.43 -11.80
C ARG A 159 19.00 -16.83 -13.17
N LEU A 160 18.12 -17.00 -14.16
CA LEU A 160 18.55 -17.35 -15.51
C LEU A 160 19.40 -16.28 -16.16
N LEU A 161 19.26 -15.01 -15.73
CA LEU A 161 20.01 -13.89 -16.28
C LEU A 161 21.31 -13.56 -15.51
N VAL A 162 21.57 -14.22 -14.37
CA VAL A 162 22.80 -14.04 -13.57
C VAL A 162 24.09 -14.08 -14.41
N PRO A 163 24.28 -14.99 -15.39
CA PRO A 163 25.54 -15.07 -16.13
C PRO A 163 25.95 -13.77 -16.83
N TRP A 164 24.99 -12.92 -17.19
CA TRP A 164 25.24 -11.64 -17.89
C TRP A 164 25.27 -10.43 -16.95
N VAL A 165 25.05 -10.62 -15.65
CA VAL A 165 25.01 -9.53 -14.66
C VAL A 165 26.39 -8.92 -14.46
N ALA A 166 27.45 -9.73 -14.50
CA ALA A 166 28.83 -9.28 -14.36
C ALA A 166 29.28 -8.29 -15.45
N ALA A 167 28.60 -8.27 -16.61
CA ALA A 167 28.84 -7.26 -17.65
C ALA A 167 28.39 -5.84 -17.25
N GLY A 168 27.63 -5.68 -16.16
CA GLY A 168 27.33 -4.39 -15.54
C GLY A 168 26.53 -3.41 -16.42
N HIS A 169 25.83 -3.90 -17.46
CA HIS A 169 25.15 -3.03 -18.42
C HIS A 169 23.84 -2.43 -17.86
N PHE A 170 23.98 -1.37 -17.07
CA PHE A 170 22.90 -0.74 -16.34
C PHE A 170 21.64 -0.41 -17.18
N PRO A 171 21.73 0.19 -18.40
CA PRO A 171 20.53 0.54 -19.17
C PRO A 171 19.66 -0.68 -19.53
N PHE A 172 20.28 -1.83 -19.75
CA PHE A 172 19.55 -3.05 -20.08
C PHE A 172 18.81 -3.58 -18.86
N PHE A 173 19.50 -3.73 -17.72
CA PHE A 173 18.90 -4.24 -16.50
C PHE A 173 17.86 -3.28 -15.91
N HIS A 174 18.03 -1.97 -16.10
CA HIS A 174 17.02 -1.00 -15.73
C HIS A 174 15.72 -1.21 -16.53
N SER A 175 15.82 -1.36 -17.86
CA SER A 175 14.67 -1.66 -18.71
C SER A 175 14.03 -3.03 -18.39
N LEU A 176 14.85 -4.03 -18.06
CA LEU A 176 14.35 -5.33 -17.61
C LEU A 176 13.54 -5.20 -16.31
N PHE A 177 14.04 -4.48 -15.32
CA PHE A 177 13.36 -4.33 -14.03
C PHE A 177 12.09 -3.49 -14.17
N ALA A 178 12.11 -2.49 -15.07
CA ALA A 178 10.92 -1.72 -15.45
C ALA A 178 9.86 -2.62 -16.13
N LEU A 179 10.25 -3.51 -17.04
CA LEU A 179 9.34 -4.51 -17.62
C LEU A 179 8.71 -5.38 -16.52
N MET A 180 9.53 -5.89 -15.59
CA MET A 180 9.05 -6.73 -14.49
C MET A 180 8.03 -5.98 -13.60
N SER A 181 8.21 -4.67 -13.42
CA SER A 181 7.25 -3.79 -12.76
C SER A 181 5.96 -3.63 -13.56
N GLU A 182 6.06 -3.40 -14.87
CA GLU A 182 4.92 -3.19 -15.77
C GLU A 182 4.00 -4.43 -15.85
N ILE A 183 4.60 -5.62 -15.93
CA ILE A 183 3.85 -6.89 -15.87
C ILE A 183 3.34 -7.20 -14.46
N ARG A 184 3.67 -6.37 -13.47
CA ARG A 184 3.39 -6.57 -12.04
C ARG A 184 3.86 -7.92 -11.55
N SER A 185 5.12 -8.22 -11.82
CA SER A 185 5.76 -9.45 -11.39
C SER A 185 5.88 -9.45 -9.86
N PRO A 186 5.31 -10.44 -9.15
CA PRO A 186 5.42 -10.49 -7.70
C PRO A 186 6.86 -10.72 -7.26
N VAL A 187 7.23 -10.16 -6.10
CA VAL A 187 8.58 -10.29 -5.54
C VAL A 187 8.47 -11.01 -4.21
N GLY A 188 9.33 -12.02 -4.02
CA GLY A 188 9.43 -12.78 -2.79
C GLY A 188 10.75 -12.52 -2.04
N GLN A 189 10.94 -13.23 -0.93
CA GLN A 189 12.17 -13.15 -0.14
C GLN A 189 13.40 -13.62 -0.93
N ASN A 190 13.25 -14.63 -1.78
CA ASN A 190 14.32 -15.15 -2.63
C ASN A 190 14.80 -14.12 -3.66
N THR A 191 13.92 -13.25 -4.15
CA THR A 191 14.28 -12.17 -5.07
C THR A 191 15.32 -11.26 -4.43
N ALA A 192 15.11 -10.86 -3.17
CA ALA A 192 16.05 -10.03 -2.43
C ALA A 192 17.42 -10.73 -2.25
N VAL A 193 17.42 -12.05 -2.03
CA VAL A 193 18.65 -12.86 -1.95
C VAL A 193 19.39 -12.89 -3.27
N ILE A 194 18.70 -13.14 -4.40
CA ILE A 194 19.30 -13.14 -5.74
C ILE A 194 19.95 -11.78 -6.05
N LEU A 195 19.25 -10.69 -5.74
CA LEU A 195 19.78 -9.34 -5.93
C LEU A 195 21.01 -9.09 -5.05
N ALA A 196 20.99 -9.56 -3.80
CA ALA A 196 22.10 -9.45 -2.87
C ALA A 196 23.34 -10.22 -3.31
N GLU A 197 23.17 -11.46 -3.75
CA GLU A 197 24.27 -12.37 -4.05
C GLU A 197 24.90 -12.09 -5.42
N HIS A 198 24.10 -11.71 -6.42
CA HIS A 198 24.56 -11.64 -7.80
C HIS A 198 24.57 -10.24 -8.40
N TYR A 199 23.70 -9.34 -7.94
CA TYR A 199 23.57 -8.00 -8.53
C TYR A 199 24.27 -6.91 -7.69
N ALA A 200 24.58 -7.20 -6.43
CA ALA A 200 25.18 -6.22 -5.51
C ALA A 200 26.58 -5.79 -5.94
N GLU A 201 27.45 -6.74 -6.25
CA GLU A 201 28.84 -6.44 -6.63
C GLU A 201 28.92 -5.72 -8.00
N PRO A 202 28.26 -6.19 -9.08
CA PRO A 202 28.42 -5.56 -10.41
C PRO A 202 27.80 -4.17 -10.52
N PHE A 203 26.73 -3.89 -9.77
CA PHE A 203 26.06 -2.58 -9.81
C PHE A 203 26.40 -1.68 -8.62
N GLY A 204 26.90 -2.24 -7.52
CA GLY A 204 27.25 -1.50 -6.31
C GLY A 204 26.13 -0.56 -5.87
N VAL A 205 26.43 0.73 -5.93
CA VAL A 205 25.50 1.81 -5.58
C VAL A 205 24.34 1.92 -6.58
N ALA A 206 24.55 1.64 -7.87
CA ALA A 206 23.52 1.74 -8.91
C ALA A 206 22.40 0.69 -8.76
N LEU A 207 22.60 -0.36 -7.96
CA LEU A 207 21.57 -1.37 -7.68
C LEU A 207 20.30 -0.76 -7.07
N GLY A 208 20.43 0.33 -6.30
CA GLY A 208 19.27 1.05 -5.75
C GLY A 208 18.33 1.59 -6.84
N ALA A 209 18.90 2.11 -7.94
CA ALA A 209 18.10 2.60 -9.07
C ALA A 209 17.42 1.45 -9.84
N LEU A 210 18.10 0.30 -9.98
CA LEU A 210 17.47 -0.90 -10.54
C LEU A 210 16.28 -1.35 -9.67
N ILE A 211 16.47 -1.48 -8.36
CA ILE A 211 15.38 -1.82 -7.41
C ILE A 211 14.25 -0.78 -7.44
N GLY A 212 14.59 0.49 -7.67
CA GLY A 212 13.62 1.58 -7.87
C GLY A 212 12.74 1.39 -9.10
N ALA A 213 13.21 0.70 -10.14
CA ALA A 213 12.42 0.40 -11.33
C ALA A 213 11.36 -0.70 -11.10
N PHE A 214 11.52 -1.54 -10.06
CA PHE A 214 10.50 -2.51 -9.65
C PHE A 214 9.30 -1.86 -8.97
N TYR A 215 8.16 -2.56 -9.00
CA TYR A 215 7.02 -2.22 -8.17
C TYR A 215 7.39 -2.32 -6.67
N PRO A 216 7.01 -1.34 -5.83
CA PRO A 216 7.38 -1.32 -4.41
C PRO A 216 6.80 -2.53 -3.65
N THR A 217 7.68 -3.30 -3.02
CA THR A 217 7.29 -4.37 -2.07
C THR A 217 8.14 -4.32 -0.80
N PRO A 218 7.60 -4.78 0.35
CA PRO A 218 8.38 -4.96 1.56
C PRO A 218 9.65 -5.80 1.35
N GLU A 219 9.57 -6.85 0.53
CA GLU A 219 10.63 -7.81 0.26
C GLU A 219 11.81 -7.17 -0.46
N LEU A 220 11.56 -6.34 -1.48
CA LEU A 220 12.62 -5.59 -2.18
C LEU A 220 13.26 -4.56 -1.26
N ASP A 221 12.44 -3.83 -0.51
CA ASP A 221 12.95 -2.75 0.32
C ASP A 221 13.70 -3.28 1.55
N ARG A 222 13.55 -4.57 1.93
CA ARG A 222 14.40 -5.22 2.93
C ARG A 222 15.87 -5.12 2.58
N TYR A 223 16.24 -5.23 1.30
CA TYR A 223 17.63 -5.34 0.87
C TYR A 223 18.52 -4.20 1.38
N TRP A 224 18.04 -2.96 1.35
CA TRP A 224 18.84 -1.83 1.85
C TRP A 224 18.66 -1.58 3.35
N ILE A 225 17.57 -2.04 3.98
CA ILE A 225 17.39 -1.98 5.45
C ILE A 225 18.47 -2.79 6.18
N VAL A 226 18.91 -3.93 5.60
CA VAL A 226 19.94 -4.80 6.21
C VAL A 226 21.32 -4.13 6.25
N ARG A 227 21.53 -3.01 5.54
CA ARG A 227 22.81 -2.30 5.60
C ARG A 227 23.08 -1.82 7.04
N PRO A 228 24.23 -2.18 7.63
CA PRO A 228 24.54 -1.86 9.02
C PRO A 228 24.78 -0.36 9.22
N ASP A 229 25.35 0.33 8.22
CA ASP A 229 25.60 1.77 8.28
C ASP A 229 24.34 2.59 7.94
N PRO A 230 23.86 3.44 8.86
CA PRO A 230 22.80 4.42 8.60
C PRO A 230 23.01 5.31 7.37
N VAL A 231 24.25 5.71 7.08
CA VAL A 231 24.57 6.62 5.97
C VAL A 231 24.35 5.91 4.64
N GLU A 232 24.86 4.70 4.50
CA GLU A 232 24.63 3.86 3.33
C GLU A 232 23.15 3.50 3.16
N ARG A 233 22.45 3.23 4.27
CA ARG A 233 21.01 2.96 4.27
C ARG A 233 20.21 4.13 3.70
N LEU A 234 20.50 5.35 4.17
CA LEU A 234 19.85 6.57 3.66
C LEU A 234 20.18 6.82 2.19
N ALA A 235 21.44 6.67 1.78
CA ALA A 235 21.86 6.87 0.40
C ALA A 235 21.14 5.90 -0.56
N ALA A 236 21.05 4.63 -0.20
CA ALA A 236 20.32 3.62 -0.97
C ALA A 236 18.82 3.93 -1.04
N ALA A 237 18.20 4.32 0.08
CA ALA A 237 16.80 4.69 0.13
C ALA A 237 16.50 5.95 -0.71
N GLN A 238 17.41 6.93 -0.74
CA GLN A 238 17.27 8.14 -1.55
C GLN A 238 17.30 7.83 -3.03
N GLN A 239 18.18 6.92 -3.46
CA GLN A 239 18.25 6.47 -4.85
C GLN A 239 16.97 5.77 -5.29
N ILE A 240 16.43 4.87 -4.49
CA ILE A 240 15.12 4.26 -4.76
C ILE A 240 14.04 5.35 -4.79
N GLY A 241 14.10 6.29 -3.85
CA GLY A 241 13.24 7.46 -3.72
C GLY A 241 13.18 8.34 -4.98
N THR A 242 14.25 8.38 -5.79
CA THR A 242 14.27 9.14 -7.05
C THR A 242 13.37 8.53 -8.13
N ALA A 243 13.19 7.20 -8.10
CA ALA A 243 12.38 6.47 -9.06
C ALA A 243 10.94 6.25 -8.57
N ARG A 244 10.76 6.02 -7.26
CA ARG A 244 9.46 5.76 -6.64
C ARG A 244 9.43 6.09 -5.16
N PRO A 245 8.23 6.29 -4.56
CA PRO A 245 8.11 6.32 -3.10
C PRO A 245 8.64 5.03 -2.45
N VAL A 246 9.37 5.19 -1.36
CA VAL A 246 9.90 4.09 -0.54
C VAL A 246 8.74 3.43 0.22
N HIS A 247 8.73 2.10 0.30
CA HIS A 247 7.67 1.38 1.00
C HIS A 247 7.73 1.66 2.51
N VAL A 248 6.57 1.91 3.11
CA VAL A 248 6.43 2.33 4.51
C VAL A 248 6.97 1.32 5.54
N TYR A 249 6.95 0.03 5.20
CA TYR A 249 7.59 -1.03 5.99
C TYR A 249 9.07 -0.72 6.21
N ALA A 250 9.76 -0.30 5.15
CA ALA A 250 11.17 -0.04 5.18
C ALA A 250 11.52 1.24 5.93
N VAL A 251 10.65 2.24 5.82
CA VAL A 251 10.70 3.45 6.66
C VAL A 251 10.60 3.08 8.13
N THR A 252 9.58 2.31 8.51
CA THR A 252 9.35 1.90 9.90
C THR A 252 10.53 1.10 10.44
N LYS A 253 11.03 0.12 9.69
CA LYS A 253 12.18 -0.70 10.10
C LYS A 253 13.47 0.11 10.21
N SER A 254 13.69 1.07 9.31
CA SER A 254 14.85 1.96 9.39
C SER A 254 14.80 2.82 10.65
N VAL A 255 13.61 3.37 10.97
CA VAL A 255 13.38 4.10 12.21
C VAL A 255 13.66 3.21 13.42
N GLU A 256 13.20 1.95 13.44
CA GLU A 256 13.47 1.02 14.53
C GLU A 256 14.98 0.77 14.72
N LEU A 257 15.70 0.51 13.63
CA LEU A 257 17.13 0.18 13.63
C LEU A 257 18.07 1.36 13.91
N SER A 258 17.64 2.60 13.68
CA SER A 258 18.45 3.79 13.94
C SER A 258 18.84 3.90 15.42
N GLN A 259 20.05 4.36 15.73
CA GLN A 259 20.50 4.46 17.12
C GLN A 259 20.05 5.76 17.80
N GLY A 260 19.80 6.82 17.02
CA GLY A 260 19.43 8.13 17.54
C GLY A 260 18.30 8.80 16.75
N TRP A 261 17.61 9.74 17.39
CA TRP A 261 16.51 10.50 16.76
C TRP A 261 16.99 11.40 15.62
N ALA A 262 18.20 11.97 15.69
CA ALA A 262 18.74 12.86 14.67
C ALA A 262 18.93 12.13 13.33
N GLU A 263 19.40 10.88 13.40
CA GLU A 263 19.51 9.97 12.26
C GLU A 263 18.13 9.70 11.65
N VAL A 264 17.14 9.37 12.50
CA VAL A 264 15.76 9.13 12.07
C VAL A 264 15.16 10.36 11.38
N LEU A 265 15.36 11.56 11.91
CA LEU A 265 14.84 12.76 11.28
C LEU A 265 15.50 13.04 9.94
N LYS A 266 16.83 12.91 9.86
CA LYS A 266 17.55 13.04 8.58
C LYS A 266 17.01 12.05 7.55
N PHE A 267 16.68 10.84 8.00
CA PHE A 267 16.08 9.81 7.18
C PHE A 267 14.65 10.16 6.72
N LEU A 268 13.75 10.50 7.65
CA LEU A 268 12.35 10.83 7.34
C LEU A 268 12.16 12.12 6.52
N THR A 269 13.09 13.08 6.65
CA THR A 269 13.05 14.34 5.89
C THR A 269 13.66 14.21 4.50
N GLY A 270 14.58 13.26 4.32
CA GLY A 270 15.32 13.04 3.08
C GLY A 270 14.67 12.07 2.10
N LEU A 271 13.51 11.49 2.42
CA LEU A 271 12.92 10.39 1.66
C LEU A 271 11.47 10.63 1.24
N PRO A 272 11.14 10.44 -0.05
CA PRO A 272 9.76 10.33 -0.47
C PRO A 272 9.22 8.95 -0.07
N PHE A 273 8.12 8.93 0.67
CA PHE A 273 7.32 7.73 0.92
C PHE A 273 5.84 8.12 0.83
N GLU A 274 4.92 7.19 1.02
CA GLU A 274 3.52 7.51 1.28
C GLU A 274 3.03 6.61 2.41
N CYS A 275 2.16 7.15 3.26
CA CYS A 275 1.58 6.36 4.34
C CYS A 275 0.10 6.68 4.58
N ASP A 276 -0.64 5.68 5.04
CA ASP A 276 -1.94 5.86 5.65
C ASP A 276 -1.81 6.33 7.12
N THR A 277 -2.95 6.51 7.79
CA THR A 277 -2.98 6.98 9.19
C THR A 277 -2.38 5.95 10.14
N GLU A 278 -2.69 4.66 10.00
CA GLU A 278 -2.19 3.60 10.89
C GLU A 278 -0.67 3.43 10.76
N GLN A 279 -0.17 3.50 9.54
CA GLN A 279 1.26 3.49 9.23
C GLN A 279 1.97 4.72 9.82
N ALA A 280 1.36 5.90 9.73
CA ALA A 280 1.90 7.12 10.35
C ALA A 280 2.02 6.99 11.87
N GLU A 281 1.03 6.38 12.54
CA GLU A 281 1.07 6.11 13.99
C GLU A 281 2.22 5.17 14.35
N ARG A 282 2.44 4.10 13.57
CA ARG A 282 3.55 3.18 13.81
C ARG A 282 4.92 3.86 13.71
N ILE A 283 5.11 4.70 12.69
CA ILE A 283 6.34 5.48 12.52
C ILE A 283 6.52 6.45 13.69
N ALA A 284 5.47 7.18 14.08
CA ALA A 284 5.51 8.13 15.18
C ALA A 284 5.78 7.44 16.52
N LEU A 285 5.14 6.30 16.80
CA LEU A 285 5.39 5.50 17.99
C LEU A 285 6.83 5.01 18.04
N ALA A 286 7.36 4.49 16.92
CA ALA A 286 8.75 4.04 16.84
C ALA A 286 9.74 5.18 17.08
N LEU A 287 9.45 6.39 16.55
CA LEU A 287 10.24 7.58 16.84
C LEU A 287 10.14 7.90 18.33
N THR A 288 8.95 8.15 18.87
CA THR A 288 8.72 8.59 20.27
C THR A 288 9.22 7.65 21.36
N ARG A 289 9.39 6.35 21.05
CA ARG A 289 10.06 5.38 21.94
C ARG A 289 11.56 5.61 22.08
N LYS A 290 12.21 6.28 21.14
CA LYS A 290 13.64 6.61 21.26
C LYS A 290 13.86 7.65 22.36
N SER A 291 14.96 7.53 23.09
CA SER A 291 15.32 8.52 24.11
C SER A 291 15.96 9.74 23.45
N TRP A 292 15.50 10.93 23.85
CA TRP A 292 16.15 12.20 23.57
C TRP A 292 15.85 13.22 24.68
N PRO A 293 16.75 14.15 24.96
CA PRO A 293 16.52 15.21 25.94
C PRO A 293 15.37 16.14 25.50
N PRO A 294 14.51 16.61 26.42
CA PRO A 294 13.39 17.50 26.07
C PRO A 294 13.78 18.74 25.25
N SER A 295 15.00 19.27 25.43
CA SER A 295 15.55 20.38 24.65
C SER A 295 15.60 20.15 23.13
N GLN A 296 15.59 18.89 22.68
CA GLN A 296 15.61 18.51 21.27
C GLN A 296 14.21 18.32 20.67
N THR A 297 13.14 18.40 21.49
CA THR A 297 11.75 18.23 21.03
C THR A 297 11.41 19.22 19.92
N ARG A 298 11.86 20.48 20.04
CA ARG A 298 11.65 21.51 19.02
C ARG A 298 12.17 21.10 17.65
N GLY A 299 13.37 20.52 17.57
CA GLY A 299 13.96 20.06 16.31
C GLY A 299 13.15 18.94 15.65
N ILE A 300 12.49 18.10 16.44
CA ILE A 300 11.57 17.05 15.94
C ILE A 300 10.29 17.66 15.37
N LEU A 301 9.75 18.69 16.03
CA LEU A 301 8.53 19.37 15.58
C LEU A 301 8.74 20.18 14.30
N GLU A 302 9.92 20.81 14.18
CA GLU A 302 10.30 21.61 13.01
C GLU A 302 10.75 20.75 11.81
N ALA A 303 10.99 19.46 12.02
CA ALA A 303 11.40 18.56 10.94
C ALA A 303 10.36 18.51 9.82
N ARG A 304 10.82 18.62 8.57
CA ARG A 304 10.01 18.53 7.34
C ARG A 304 9.65 17.07 7.01
N VAL A 305 8.97 16.40 7.93
CA VAL A 305 8.39 15.06 7.71
C VAL A 305 6.98 15.17 7.14
N GLN A 306 6.43 14.05 6.67
CA GLN A 306 5.07 14.02 6.15
C GLN A 306 4.02 14.52 7.15
N PRO A 307 2.98 15.27 6.70
CA PRO A 307 1.97 15.82 7.60
C PRO A 307 1.28 14.78 8.49
N LYS A 308 0.96 13.59 7.96
CA LYS A 308 0.33 12.51 8.74
C LYS A 308 1.24 12.01 9.86
N VAL A 309 2.52 11.76 9.56
CA VAL A 309 3.53 11.35 10.54
C VAL A 309 3.74 12.45 11.58
N ARG A 310 3.80 13.72 11.15
CA ARG A 310 3.90 14.87 12.07
C ARG A 310 2.72 14.92 13.05
N ASN A 311 1.50 14.78 12.56
CA ASN A 311 0.29 14.76 13.39
C ASN A 311 0.25 13.58 14.37
N ALA A 312 0.75 12.42 13.95
CA ALA A 312 0.92 11.27 14.84
C ALA A 312 1.99 11.54 15.92
N ILE A 313 3.14 12.12 15.55
CA ILE A 313 4.19 12.51 16.52
C ILE A 313 3.62 13.46 17.58
N PHE A 314 2.85 14.48 17.18
CA PHE A 314 2.20 15.40 18.13
C PHE A 314 1.35 14.64 19.16
N ARG A 315 0.49 13.74 18.70
CA ARG A 315 -0.39 12.97 19.59
C ARG A 315 0.41 12.08 20.54
N HIS A 316 1.45 11.41 20.05
CA HIS A 316 2.31 10.58 20.89
C HIS A 316 3.12 11.40 21.91
N LEU A 317 3.57 12.61 21.57
CA LEU A 317 4.27 13.48 22.52
C LEU A 317 3.37 13.98 23.65
N LEU A 318 2.12 14.32 23.32
CA LEU A 318 1.12 14.70 24.33
C LEU A 318 0.79 13.53 25.25
N ALA A 319 0.56 12.34 24.69
CA ALA A 319 0.21 11.14 25.46
C ALA A 319 1.37 10.52 26.26
N GLY A 320 2.63 10.80 25.89
CA GLY A 320 3.83 10.13 26.41
C GLY A 320 4.23 10.48 27.85
N GLY A 321 3.59 11.47 28.48
CA GLY A 321 3.74 11.77 29.92
C GLY A 321 5.05 12.45 30.34
N VAL A 322 5.93 12.83 29.40
CA VAL A 322 7.12 13.63 29.72
C VAL A 322 6.77 15.11 29.62
N GLU A 323 6.42 15.72 30.76
CA GLU A 323 5.81 17.05 30.81
C GLU A 323 6.67 18.14 30.16
N GLN A 324 8.01 18.05 30.25
CA GLN A 324 8.90 19.00 29.58
C GLN A 324 8.77 18.94 28.05
N ARG A 325 8.51 17.75 27.47
CA ARG A 325 8.28 17.62 26.03
C ARG A 325 6.90 18.19 25.65
N VAL A 326 5.89 17.98 26.50
CA VAL A 326 4.55 18.56 26.33
C VAL A 326 4.63 20.09 26.34
N ALA A 327 5.40 20.68 27.25
CA ALA A 327 5.64 22.11 27.31
C ALA A 327 6.29 22.66 26.02
N GLU A 328 7.28 21.94 25.46
CA GLU A 328 7.89 22.30 24.17
C GLU A 328 6.90 22.23 23.00
N VAL A 329 6.01 21.22 22.98
CA VAL A 329 4.94 21.14 21.97
C VAL A 329 4.01 22.35 22.07
N ILE A 330 3.61 22.75 23.27
CA ILE A 330 2.72 23.90 23.49
C ILE A 330 3.39 25.20 23.04
N ARG A 331 4.67 25.43 23.38
CA ARG A 331 5.45 26.58 22.91
C ARG A 331 5.59 26.61 21.39
N TRP A 332 5.82 25.45 20.77
CA TRP A 332 5.94 25.36 19.32
C TRP A 332 4.61 25.70 18.63
N LEU A 333 3.49 25.19 19.15
CA LEU A 333 2.15 25.50 18.64
C LEU A 333 1.85 27.00 18.74
N ASP A 334 2.29 27.67 19.80
CA ASP A 334 2.14 29.12 19.94
C ASP A 334 2.87 29.90 18.84
N ASN A 335 4.13 29.54 18.57
CA ASN A 335 4.99 30.21 17.59
C ASN A 335 4.61 29.96 16.11
N ASN A 336 3.84 28.92 15.79
CA ASN A 336 3.59 28.46 14.40
C ASN A 336 2.12 28.55 13.97
N ARG A 337 1.32 29.39 14.64
CA ARG A 337 -0.15 29.44 14.63
C ARG A 337 -0.86 29.87 13.34
N GLY A 338 -0.18 29.90 12.20
CA GLY A 338 -0.83 30.05 10.89
C GLY A 338 -1.56 28.80 10.38
N ALA A 339 -1.37 27.61 10.97
CA ALA A 339 -1.75 26.35 10.29
C ALA A 339 -2.45 25.24 11.09
N ALA A 340 -2.69 25.33 12.40
CA ALA A 340 -3.45 24.29 13.11
C ALA A 340 -4.12 24.81 14.39
N GLY A 341 -5.36 25.28 14.25
CA GLY A 341 -6.25 25.47 15.39
C GLY A 341 -6.53 24.11 16.06
N ALA A 342 -6.39 24.09 17.39
CA ALA A 342 -7.08 23.16 18.28
C ALA A 342 -6.81 21.64 18.10
N LEU A 343 -5.55 21.20 18.18
CA LEU A 343 -5.29 20.23 19.26
C LEU A 343 -5.57 21.03 20.52
N SER A 344 -6.72 20.81 21.16
CA SER A 344 -7.23 21.73 22.18
C SER A 344 -6.11 21.99 23.19
N LEU A 345 -5.73 23.26 23.36
CA LEU A 345 -4.79 23.68 24.42
C LEU A 345 -5.18 23.02 25.75
N GLU A 346 -6.48 22.85 25.95
CA GLU A 346 -7.10 22.03 27.00
C GLU A 346 -6.50 20.62 27.09
N ASN A 347 -6.61 19.81 26.04
CA ASN A 347 -6.06 18.45 26.00
C ASN A 347 -4.55 18.45 26.23
N ALA A 348 -3.81 19.43 25.69
CA ALA A 348 -2.37 19.50 25.90
C ALA A 348 -2.01 19.83 27.36
N PHE A 349 -2.72 20.77 27.99
CA PHE A 349 -2.52 21.12 29.40
C PHE A 349 -2.96 20.01 30.36
N LEU A 350 -3.95 19.18 30.00
CA LEU A 350 -4.34 17.99 30.78
C LEU A 350 -3.21 16.96 30.94
N HIS A 351 -2.18 17.03 30.09
CA HIS A 351 -1.00 16.16 30.17
C HIS A 351 0.14 16.75 31.03
N ILE A 352 -0.02 17.95 31.59
CA ILE A 352 0.91 18.54 32.58
C ILE A 352 0.32 18.32 33.98
N ARG A 353 1.05 17.64 34.86
CA ARG A 353 0.64 17.39 36.25
C ARG A 353 1.36 18.30 37.24
N ASP A 354 2.56 18.80 36.91
CA ASP A 354 3.25 19.79 37.75
C ASP A 354 2.64 21.20 37.60
N PHE A 355 2.07 21.71 38.69
CA PHE A 355 1.50 23.06 38.71
C PHE A 355 2.54 24.13 38.38
N GLY A 356 3.77 24.01 38.90
CA GLY A 356 4.83 24.99 38.68
C GLY A 356 5.24 25.12 37.21
N LEU A 357 5.36 23.98 36.52
CA LEU A 357 5.63 23.92 35.09
C LEU A 357 4.45 24.48 34.28
N GLY A 358 3.23 24.07 34.61
CA GLY A 358 2.03 24.60 33.97
C GLY A 358 1.91 26.11 34.10
N LEU A 359 2.18 26.65 35.30
CA LEU A 359 2.11 28.09 35.56
C LEU A 359 3.19 28.87 34.79
N ARG A 360 4.44 28.40 34.80
CA ARG A 360 5.54 29.01 34.00
C ARG A 360 5.19 29.03 32.52
N LEU A 361 4.72 27.90 32.00
CA LEU A 361 4.30 27.79 30.60
C LEU A 361 3.16 28.74 30.27
N ALA A 362 2.18 28.88 31.17
CA ALA A 362 1.06 29.79 31.00
C ALA A 362 1.51 31.26 30.94
N TYR A 363 2.47 31.67 31.79
CA TYR A 363 3.09 33.00 31.67
C TYR A 363 3.79 33.17 30.32
N ASP A 364 4.59 32.19 29.89
CA ASP A 364 5.36 32.25 28.64
C ASP A 364 4.47 32.52 27.42
N ILE A 365 3.34 31.81 27.30
CA ILE A 365 2.49 31.84 26.09
C ILE A 365 1.35 32.85 26.19
N SER A 366 0.94 33.25 27.40
CA SER A 366 -0.24 34.12 27.61
C SER A 366 -0.30 35.40 26.78
N PRO A 367 0.82 36.09 26.43
CA PRO A 367 0.76 37.30 25.61
C PRO A 367 0.23 37.07 24.19
N HIS A 368 0.24 35.81 23.71
CA HIS A 368 -0.12 35.45 22.34
C HIS A 368 -1.49 34.75 22.23
N LEU A 369 -2.21 34.63 23.34
CA LEU A 369 -3.48 33.88 23.41
C LEU A 369 -4.70 34.80 23.41
N ALA A 370 -5.78 34.32 22.80
CA ALA A 370 -7.10 34.94 22.92
C ALA A 370 -7.76 34.61 24.27
N ASP A 371 -8.70 35.44 24.72
CA ASP A 371 -9.37 35.31 26.02
C ASP A 371 -10.02 33.95 26.28
N ASN A 372 -10.61 33.34 25.25
CA ASN A 372 -11.20 32.00 25.34
C ASN A 372 -10.14 30.92 25.61
N GLN A 373 -8.94 31.03 25.03
CA GLN A 373 -7.82 30.13 25.28
C GLN A 373 -7.24 30.35 26.69
N LEU A 374 -7.18 31.60 27.15
CA LEU A 374 -6.75 31.93 28.52
C LEU A 374 -7.70 31.37 29.58
N LYS A 375 -9.01 31.29 29.30
CA LYS A 375 -9.99 30.64 30.20
C LYS A 375 -9.76 29.13 30.31
N VAL A 376 -9.43 28.48 29.19
CA VAL A 376 -9.10 27.05 29.16
C VAL A 376 -7.86 26.75 30.02
N ILE A 377 -6.80 27.55 29.86
CA ILE A 377 -5.58 27.41 30.67
C ILE A 377 -5.87 27.67 32.16
N ASP A 378 -6.69 28.68 32.46
CA ASP A 378 -7.10 28.96 33.84
C ASP A 378 -7.81 27.77 34.49
N HIS A 379 -8.72 27.12 33.75
CA HIS A 379 -9.42 25.94 34.24
C HIS A 379 -8.47 24.77 34.49
N ALA A 380 -7.55 24.50 33.57
CA ALA A 380 -6.54 23.46 33.72
C ALA A 380 -5.61 23.72 34.92
N LEU A 381 -5.10 24.95 35.10
CA LEU A 381 -4.27 25.31 36.24
C LEU A 381 -5.03 25.25 37.57
N ALA A 382 -6.31 25.63 37.57
CA ALA A 382 -7.15 25.53 38.76
C ALA A 382 -7.33 24.08 39.21
N ALA A 383 -7.43 23.13 38.26
CA ALA A 383 -7.49 21.71 38.56
C ALA A 383 -6.18 21.15 39.16
N LEU A 384 -5.04 21.77 38.85
CA LEU A 384 -3.71 21.41 39.37
C LEU A 384 -3.35 22.13 40.69
N ALA A 385 -4.06 23.20 41.05
CA ALA A 385 -3.74 24.06 42.20
C ALA A 385 -4.23 23.47 43.55
N TYR A 386 -3.56 22.41 44.00
CA TYR A 386 -3.95 21.69 45.21
C TYR A 386 -3.61 22.45 46.50
N THR A 387 -2.47 23.15 46.55
CA THR A 387 -2.01 23.85 47.76
C THR A 387 -2.51 25.29 47.83
N LYS A 388 -2.45 25.90 49.02
CA LYS A 388 -2.74 27.32 49.20
C LYS A 388 -1.79 28.19 48.36
N THR A 389 -0.51 27.83 48.34
CA THR A 389 0.53 28.51 47.57
C THR A 389 0.25 28.47 46.07
N ASP A 390 -0.20 27.32 45.54
CA ASP A 390 -0.56 27.20 44.12
C ASP A 390 -1.75 28.11 43.76
N ARG A 391 -2.77 28.16 44.63
CA ARG A 391 -3.94 29.03 44.44
C ARG A 391 -3.59 30.50 44.48
N GLU A 392 -2.69 30.91 45.38
CA GLU A 392 -2.17 32.28 45.46
C GLU A 392 -1.35 32.64 44.20
N ALA A 393 -0.53 31.72 43.71
CA ALA A 393 0.23 31.89 42.48
C ALA A 393 -0.67 31.97 41.23
N LEU A 394 -1.74 31.16 41.17
CA LEU A 394 -2.75 31.23 40.12
C LEU A 394 -3.53 32.56 40.15
N ASP A 395 -3.91 33.03 41.33
CA ASP A 395 -4.58 34.33 41.49
C ASP A 395 -3.65 35.50 41.08
N THR A 396 -2.35 35.37 41.29
CA THR A 396 -1.35 36.33 40.80
C THR A 396 -1.31 36.35 39.29
N PHE A 397 -1.25 35.16 38.65
CA PHE A 397 -1.30 35.04 37.19
C PHE A 397 -2.59 35.59 36.57
N ARG A 398 -3.73 35.35 37.22
CA ARG A 398 -5.01 35.93 36.78
C ARG A 398 -4.98 37.46 36.76
N ARG A 399 -4.41 38.08 37.80
CA ARG A 399 -4.29 39.54 37.91
C ARG A 399 -3.32 40.16 36.92
N SER A 400 -2.33 39.41 36.43
CA SER A 400 -1.39 39.91 35.43
C SER A 400 -1.96 39.91 34.00
N ARG A 401 -3.16 39.37 33.77
CA ARG A 401 -3.81 39.33 32.45
C ARG A 401 -4.50 40.67 32.11
N PRO A 402 -4.37 41.17 30.86
CA PRO A 402 -5.16 42.31 30.39
C PRO A 402 -6.67 42.01 30.55
N GLY A 403 -7.42 42.91 31.19
CA GLY A 403 -8.88 42.79 31.32
C GLY A 403 -9.43 41.99 32.51
N TYR A 404 -8.59 41.43 33.40
CA TYR A 404 -9.08 40.68 34.58
C TYR A 404 -9.64 41.59 35.69
N ALA A 405 -9.26 42.86 35.72
CA ALA A 405 -9.66 43.80 36.77
C ALA A 405 -11.16 44.17 36.75
N THR A 406 -11.87 43.95 35.64
CA THR A 406 -13.25 44.42 35.44
C THR A 406 -14.36 43.45 35.91
N THR A 407 -14.04 42.21 36.30
CA THR A 407 -15.06 41.19 36.63
C THR A 407 -15.17 40.83 38.12
N ARG A 408 -14.23 41.28 38.97
CA ARG A 408 -14.23 40.94 40.42
C ARG A 408 -14.83 42.02 41.34
N SER A 409 -15.29 43.15 40.81
CA SER A 409 -15.83 44.27 41.61
C SER A 409 -17.35 44.29 41.77
N ASP A 410 -18.09 43.25 41.38
CA ASP A 410 -19.52 43.15 41.71
C ASP A 410 -19.78 42.16 42.88
N PRO A 411 -19.95 42.66 44.12
CA PRO A 411 -20.20 41.81 45.29
C PRO A 411 -21.58 41.11 45.27
N ARG A 412 -22.40 41.26 44.20
CA ARG A 412 -23.71 40.63 44.09
C ARG A 412 -23.71 39.20 43.52
N ALA A 413 -22.59 38.69 43.02
CA ALA A 413 -22.52 37.32 42.46
C ALA A 413 -22.36 36.18 43.49
N LYS A 414 -22.47 36.44 44.80
CA LYS A 414 -22.35 35.42 45.86
C LYS A 414 -23.64 34.65 46.19
N LYS A 415 -24.68 34.71 45.36
CA LYS A 415 -25.87 33.87 45.52
C LYS A 415 -26.29 33.27 44.18
N ARG A 416 -25.71 32.12 43.87
CA ARG A 416 -26.29 30.95 43.18
C ARG A 416 -25.12 30.13 42.64
N TYR A 417 -24.65 29.19 43.45
CA TYR A 417 -24.49 27.76 43.16
C TYR A 417 -24.01 27.09 44.44
#